data_AF-A0A132MHW9-F1
#
_entry.id   AF-A0A132MHW9-F1
#
_cell.length_a   1.000
_cell.length_b   1.000
_cell.length_c   1.000
_cell.angle_alpha   90.00
_cell.angle_beta   90.00
_cell.angle_gamma   90.00
#
_symmetry.space_group_name_H-M   'P 1'
#
loop_
_entity.id
_entity.type
_entity.pdbx_description
1 polymer ?
#
loop_
_entity_poly.entity_id
_entity_poly.type
_entity_poly.pdbx_seq_one_letter_code
_entity_poly.pdbx_strand_id
1 'polypeptide(L)'
;MDILRILNPDRDPGEAVQAAQPAAGGVTAPGGDTVQVQPERLTAAGQAASGVEQELAAMARADAPGSSARAAAAGLRGWQTASALQHVAETWRSQLTALTGRIGEAGQALVEGARSYQATDENNSRLFWL
;
A
#
# COMPACT_ATOMS: atom_id res chain seq x y z
N MET A 1 6.75 -16.50 -21.98
CA MET A 1 7.19 -15.23 -21.38
C MET A 1 6.51 -15.15 -20.03
N ASP A 2 7.23 -15.51 -18.98
CA ASP A 2 6.69 -15.88 -17.66
C ASP A 2 7.08 -14.79 -16.65
N ILE A 3 6.13 -13.92 -16.33
CA ILE A 3 6.34 -12.71 -15.50
C ILE A 3 6.52 -13.05 -14.01
N LEU A 4 6.33 -14.33 -13.63
CA LEU A 4 6.42 -14.78 -12.24
C LEU A 4 7.86 -15.11 -11.76
N ARG A 5 8.90 -14.89 -12.57
CA ARG A 5 10.30 -15.24 -12.22
C ARG A 5 11.18 -14.07 -11.74
N ILE A 6 10.67 -12.83 -11.71
CA ILE A 6 11.45 -11.64 -11.31
C ILE A 6 11.43 -11.42 -9.78
N LEU A 7 10.56 -12.11 -9.06
CA LEU A 7 10.50 -12.08 -7.59
C LEU A 7 11.46 -13.14 -7.00
N ASN A 8 12.76 -12.89 -7.10
CA ASN A 8 13.82 -13.33 -6.19
C ASN A 8 13.72 -14.78 -5.62
N PRO A 9 14.25 -15.81 -6.31
CA PRO A 9 14.11 -17.21 -5.90
C PRO A 9 15.08 -17.71 -4.80
N ASP A 10 15.97 -16.88 -4.26
CA ASP A 10 17.02 -17.34 -3.30
C ASP A 10 17.02 -16.61 -1.95
N ARG A 11 15.99 -15.81 -1.65
CA ARG A 11 15.92 -15.16 -0.33
C ARG A 11 15.08 -15.99 0.62
N ASP A 12 15.75 -16.80 1.42
CA ASP A 12 15.15 -17.57 2.51
C ASP A 12 14.40 -16.60 3.45
N PRO A 13 13.06 -16.66 3.53
CA PRO A 13 12.27 -15.69 4.29
C PRO A 13 12.49 -15.77 5.81
N GLY A 14 13.24 -16.77 6.28
CA GLY A 14 13.59 -16.95 7.70
C GLY A 14 14.76 -16.11 8.19
N GLU A 15 15.69 -15.68 7.33
CA GLU A 15 16.98 -15.15 7.81
C GLU A 15 16.96 -13.64 8.12
N ALA A 16 16.08 -12.88 7.47
CA ALA A 16 16.00 -11.43 7.67
C ALA A 16 15.24 -11.01 8.95
N VAL A 17 14.57 -11.95 9.63
CA VAL A 17 13.66 -11.67 10.76
C VAL A 17 14.34 -11.86 12.12
N GLN A 18 15.56 -12.41 12.16
CA GLN A 18 16.15 -12.89 13.42
C GLN A 18 16.98 -11.86 14.21
N ALA A 19 17.25 -10.65 13.68
CA ALA A 19 18.20 -9.74 14.30
C ALA A 19 17.64 -8.31 14.51
N ALA A 20 16.63 -8.18 15.37
CA ALA A 20 16.38 -6.97 16.17
C ALA A 20 15.21 -7.24 17.12
N GLN A 21 15.49 -7.48 18.41
CA GLN A 21 14.46 -7.42 19.45
C GLN A 21 14.84 -6.35 20.47
N PRO A 22 14.11 -5.22 20.47
CA PRO A 22 13.74 -4.51 21.69
C PRO A 22 12.26 -4.78 22.03
N ALA A 23 11.90 -4.50 23.29
CA ALA A 23 10.64 -4.91 23.93
C ALA A 23 9.38 -4.42 23.19
N ALA A 24 8.35 -5.26 23.12
CA ALA A 24 7.07 -4.96 22.49
C ALA A 24 5.99 -4.66 23.54
N GLY A 25 5.34 -3.49 23.42
CA GLY A 25 4.16 -3.13 24.20
C GLY A 25 2.92 -3.88 23.69
N GLY A 26 2.48 -4.90 24.44
CA GLY A 26 1.29 -5.68 24.13
C GLY A 26 0.02 -5.12 24.77
N VAL A 27 -1.10 -5.12 24.02
CA VAL A 27 -2.44 -4.89 24.56
C VAL A 27 -3.18 -6.22 24.61
N THR A 28 -3.79 -6.53 25.76
CA THR A 28 -4.60 -7.74 25.93
C THR A 28 -5.98 -7.52 25.30
N ALA A 29 -6.33 -8.34 24.31
CA ALA A 29 -7.68 -8.31 23.73
C ALA A 29 -8.70 -8.88 24.73
N PRO A 30 -10.01 -8.56 24.60
CA PRO A 30 -11.06 -9.01 25.53
C PRO A 30 -11.22 -10.54 25.67
N GLY A 31 -10.53 -11.34 24.85
CA GLY A 31 -10.50 -12.81 24.89
C GLY A 31 -9.28 -13.43 25.57
N GLY A 32 -8.35 -12.64 26.13
CA GLY A 32 -7.13 -13.13 26.77
C GLY A 32 -5.94 -13.32 25.83
N ASP A 33 -6.13 -13.15 24.51
CA ASP A 33 -5.03 -13.14 23.55
C ASP A 33 -4.28 -11.82 23.59
N THR A 34 -2.96 -11.88 23.76
CA THR A 34 -2.07 -10.73 23.65
C THR A 34 -1.86 -10.37 22.19
N VAL A 35 -2.32 -9.18 21.78
CA VAL A 35 -1.96 -8.62 20.48
C VAL A 35 -0.61 -7.93 20.61
N GLN A 36 0.41 -8.52 19.99
CA GLN A 36 1.76 -7.96 19.94
C GLN A 36 1.92 -7.14 18.66
N VAL A 37 2.07 -5.83 18.82
CA VAL A 37 2.33 -4.94 17.68
C VAL A 37 3.83 -4.86 17.43
N GLN A 38 4.20 -4.98 16.15
CA GLN A 38 5.59 -4.91 15.67
C GLN A 38 5.75 -3.64 14.82
N PRO A 39 6.22 -2.52 15.42
CA PRO A 39 6.31 -1.23 14.74
C PRO A 39 7.17 -1.25 13.47
N GLU A 40 8.21 -2.07 13.45
CA GLU A 40 9.07 -2.28 12.29
C GLU A 40 8.31 -2.91 11.12
N ARG A 41 7.40 -3.87 11.39
CA ARG A 41 6.54 -4.45 10.34
C ARG A 41 5.51 -3.45 9.83
N LEU A 42 4.95 -2.63 10.72
CA LEU A 42 4.03 -1.55 10.32
C LEU A 42 4.73 -0.53 9.43
N THR A 43 5.97 -0.15 9.79
CA THR A 43 6.80 0.75 8.98
C THR A 43 7.11 0.14 7.61
N ALA A 44 7.53 -1.12 7.57
CA ALA A 44 7.81 -1.82 6.31
C ALA A 44 6.57 -1.94 5.41
N ALA A 45 5.40 -2.25 6.00
CA ALA A 45 4.13 -2.30 5.28
C ALA A 45 3.72 -0.92 4.73
N GLY A 46 3.93 0.14 5.51
CA GLY A 46 3.70 1.51 5.06
C GLY A 46 4.60 1.93 3.89
N GLN A 47 5.90 1.58 3.96
CA GLN A 47 6.84 1.82 2.85
C GLN A 47 6.47 1.03 1.59
N ALA A 48 6.05 -0.23 1.75
CA ALA A 48 5.56 -1.04 0.63
C ALA A 48 4.31 -0.41 -0.01
N ALA A 49 3.37 0.09 0.80
CA ALA A 49 2.20 0.82 0.31
C ALA A 49 2.60 2.08 -0.47
N SER A 50 3.58 2.86 0.01
CA SER A 50 4.10 4.01 -0.74
C SER A 50 4.78 3.62 -2.07
N GLY A 51 5.40 2.43 -2.14
CA GLY A 51 5.93 1.90 -3.40
C GLY A 51 4.81 1.62 -4.40
N VAL A 52 3.76 0.91 -3.96
CA VAL A 52 2.59 0.61 -4.79
C VAL A 52 1.86 1.89 -5.22
N GLU A 53 1.72 2.87 -4.33
CA GLU A 53 1.14 4.19 -4.63
C GLU A 53 1.90 4.86 -5.79
N GLN A 54 3.23 4.87 -5.75
CA GLN A 54 4.06 5.47 -6.80
C GLN A 54 3.89 4.76 -8.14
N GLU A 55 3.84 3.42 -8.14
CA GLU A 55 3.60 2.64 -9.35
C GLU A 55 2.22 2.93 -9.95
N LEU A 56 1.16 2.93 -9.13
CA LEU A 56 -0.19 3.24 -9.59
C LEU A 56 -0.30 4.69 -10.08
N ALA A 57 0.37 5.64 -9.43
CA ALA A 57 0.44 7.03 -9.89
C ALA A 57 1.19 7.15 -11.23
N ALA A 58 2.22 6.34 -11.48
CA ALA A 58 2.88 6.27 -12.77
C ALA A 58 1.95 5.69 -13.85
N MET A 59 1.21 4.62 -13.56
CA MET A 59 0.22 4.04 -14.46
C MET A 59 -0.92 5.02 -14.79
N ALA A 60 -1.39 5.76 -13.79
CA ALA A 60 -2.44 6.77 -13.96
C ALA A 60 -1.98 7.90 -14.88
N ARG A 61 -0.72 8.35 -14.75
CA ARG A 61 -0.11 9.35 -15.62
C ARG A 61 0.08 8.83 -17.05
N ALA A 62 0.45 7.56 -17.22
CA ALA A 62 0.60 6.95 -18.54
C ALA A 62 -0.74 6.85 -19.28
N ASP A 63 -1.86 6.65 -18.55
CA ASP A 63 -3.23 6.64 -19.07
C ASP A 63 -3.40 5.79 -20.35
N ALA A 64 -2.66 4.68 -20.45
CA ALA A 64 -2.64 3.86 -21.67
C ALA A 64 -4.04 3.28 -22.02
N PRO A 65 -4.83 2.79 -21.06
CA PRO A 65 -6.19 2.33 -21.35
C PRO A 65 -7.14 3.48 -21.73
N GLY A 66 -7.06 4.62 -21.04
CA GLY A 66 -7.90 5.78 -21.30
C GLY A 66 -7.61 6.43 -22.66
N SER A 67 -6.34 6.59 -23.01
CA SER A 67 -5.92 7.08 -24.33
C SER A 67 -6.38 6.15 -25.45
N SER A 68 -6.20 4.84 -25.30
CA SER A 68 -6.65 3.84 -26.28
C SER A 68 -8.17 3.86 -26.48
N ALA A 69 -8.94 3.94 -25.39
CA ALA A 69 -10.40 4.03 -25.44
C ALA A 69 -10.89 5.32 -26.11
N ARG A 70 -10.26 6.48 -25.83
CA ARG A 70 -10.59 7.75 -26.50
C ARG A 70 -10.25 7.73 -27.99
N ALA A 71 -9.12 7.12 -28.37
CA ALA A 71 -8.76 6.96 -29.77
C ALA A 71 -9.79 6.10 -30.53
N ALA A 72 -10.20 4.97 -29.96
CA ALA A 72 -11.25 4.14 -30.53
C ALA A 72 -12.61 4.87 -30.62
N ALA A 73 -12.97 5.66 -29.60
CA ALA A 73 -14.19 6.45 -29.60
C ALA A 73 -14.22 7.49 -30.73
N ALA A 74 -13.07 8.06 -31.10
CA ALA A 74 -12.98 9.02 -32.19
C ALA A 74 -13.33 8.42 -33.56
N GLY A 75 -13.03 7.13 -33.78
CA GLY A 75 -13.40 6.39 -34.98
C GLY A 75 -14.87 5.98 -35.03
N LEU A 76 -15.60 6.10 -33.93
CA LEU A 76 -16.99 5.63 -33.76
C LEU A 76 -17.96 6.78 -33.50
N ARG A 77 -17.63 8.01 -33.89
CA ARG A 77 -18.49 9.20 -33.65
C ARG A 77 -19.91 8.98 -34.19
N GLY A 78 -20.89 9.35 -33.37
CA GLY A 78 -22.31 9.16 -33.65
C GLY A 78 -22.86 7.80 -33.20
N TRP A 79 -22.00 6.84 -32.83
CA TRP A 79 -22.42 5.55 -32.29
C TRP A 79 -22.42 5.57 -30.77
N GLN A 80 -23.35 4.84 -30.16
CA GLN A 80 -23.41 4.65 -28.70
C GLN A 80 -22.12 4.02 -28.15
N THR A 81 -21.40 3.23 -28.96
CA THR A 81 -20.11 2.65 -28.56
C THR A 81 -19.05 3.72 -28.27
N ALA A 82 -19.09 4.88 -28.93
CA ALA A 82 -18.15 5.96 -28.65
C ALA A 82 -18.37 6.56 -27.25
N SER A 83 -19.63 6.76 -26.83
CA SER A 83 -19.90 7.26 -25.48
C SER A 83 -19.57 6.22 -24.42
N ALA A 84 -19.82 4.93 -24.69
CA ALA A 84 -19.41 3.84 -23.80
C ALA A 84 -17.88 3.81 -23.61
N LEU A 85 -17.10 3.94 -24.68
CA LEU A 85 -15.64 3.98 -24.61
C LEU A 85 -15.11 5.22 -23.86
N GLN A 86 -15.73 6.39 -24.05
CA GLN A 86 -15.39 7.58 -23.27
C GLN A 86 -15.67 7.37 -21.78
N HIS A 87 -16.82 6.76 -21.46
CA HIS A 87 -17.17 6.45 -20.07
C HIS A 87 -16.20 5.46 -19.43
N VAL A 88 -15.75 4.44 -20.18
CA VAL A 88 -14.70 3.50 -19.73
C VAL A 88 -13.40 4.24 -19.45
N ALA A 89 -12.97 5.13 -20.35
CA ALA A 89 -11.75 5.92 -20.16
C ALA A 89 -11.80 6.77 -18.88
N GLU A 90 -12.93 7.43 -18.62
CA GLU A 90 -13.12 8.25 -17.43
C GLU A 90 -13.17 7.40 -16.16
N THR A 91 -13.93 6.31 -16.20
CA THR A 91 -14.09 5.40 -15.06
C THR A 91 -12.76 4.76 -14.67
N TRP A 92 -11.96 4.33 -15.65
CA TRP A 92 -10.63 3.79 -15.42
C TRP A 92 -9.75 4.80 -14.66
N ARG A 93 -9.69 6.04 -15.16
CA ARG A 93 -8.90 7.10 -14.54
C ARG A 93 -9.37 7.41 -13.10
N SER A 94 -10.69 7.50 -12.91
CA SER A 94 -11.29 7.78 -11.61
C SER A 94 -10.98 6.67 -10.60
N GLN A 95 -11.20 5.40 -10.97
CA GLN A 95 -10.95 4.27 -10.07
C GLN A 95 -9.47 4.11 -9.73
N LEU A 96 -8.58 4.29 -10.71
CA LEU A 96 -7.14 4.20 -10.46
C LEU A 96 -6.66 5.32 -9.52
N THR A 97 -7.15 6.55 -9.72
CA THR A 97 -6.83 7.68 -8.82
C THR A 97 -7.32 7.42 -7.40
N ALA A 98 -8.56 6.93 -7.25
CA ALA A 98 -9.12 6.63 -5.94
C ALA A 98 -8.37 5.48 -5.24
N LEU A 99 -7.97 4.44 -5.97
CA LEU A 99 -7.17 3.35 -5.42
C LEU A 99 -5.80 3.84 -4.93
N THR A 100 -5.10 4.63 -5.73
CA THR A 100 -3.83 5.24 -5.36
C THR A 100 -3.94 6.03 -4.06
N GLY A 101 -4.97 6.90 -3.96
CA GLY A 101 -5.20 7.70 -2.74
C GLY A 101 -5.43 6.82 -1.50
N ARG A 102 -6.29 5.81 -1.61
CA ARG A 102 -6.58 4.89 -0.49
C ARG A 102 -5.36 4.11 -0.03
N ILE A 103 -4.49 3.71 -0.95
CA ILE A 103 -3.23 3.02 -0.61
C ILE A 103 -2.26 3.98 0.08
N GLY A 104 -2.15 5.22 -0.39
CA GLY A 104 -1.33 6.25 0.25
C GLY A 104 -1.80 6.55 1.67
N GLU A 105 -3.11 6.74 1.88
CA GLU A 105 -3.71 6.95 3.20
C GLU A 105 -3.46 5.77 4.15
N ALA A 106 -3.66 4.53 3.67
CA ALA A 106 -3.40 3.33 4.46
C ALA A 106 -1.91 3.21 4.81
N GLY A 107 -1.00 3.50 3.86
CA GLY A 107 0.43 3.49 4.10
C GLY A 107 0.87 4.50 5.15
N GLN A 108 0.34 5.73 5.08
CA GLN A 108 0.61 6.78 6.06
C GLN A 108 0.12 6.38 7.45
N ALA A 109 -1.10 5.84 7.56
CA ALA A 109 -1.66 5.40 8.83
C ALA A 109 -0.81 4.28 9.48
N LEU A 110 -0.23 3.38 8.69
CA LEU A 110 0.67 2.33 9.20
C LEU A 110 1.97 2.92 9.76
N VAL A 111 2.60 3.87 9.05
CA VAL A 111 3.83 4.53 9.51
C VAL A 111 3.56 5.38 10.74
N GLU A 112 2.45 6.12 10.77
CA GLU A 112 2.05 6.91 11.93
C GLU A 112 1.78 6.01 13.14
N GLY A 113 1.04 4.92 12.96
CA GLY A 113 0.81 3.92 13.99
C GLY A 113 2.12 3.37 14.56
N ALA A 114 3.07 2.98 13.69
CA ALA A 114 4.39 2.51 14.11
C ALA A 114 5.12 3.52 15.01
N ARG A 115 5.13 4.81 14.61
CA ARG A 115 5.75 5.89 15.38
C ARG A 115 5.08 6.09 16.74
N SER A 116 3.76 6.02 16.81
CA SER A 116 3.02 6.13 18.07
C SER A 116 3.37 4.99 19.04
N TYR A 117 3.51 3.76 18.55
CA TYR A 117 3.93 2.63 19.39
C TYR A 117 5.35 2.80 19.91
N GLN A 118 6.30 3.20 19.05
CA GLN A 118 7.69 3.46 19.46
C GLN A 118 7.77 4.58 20.51
N ALA A 119 7.08 5.70 20.29
CA ALA A 119 7.06 6.81 21.24
C ALA A 119 6.45 6.42 22.59
N THR A 120 5.42 5.57 22.58
CA THR A 120 4.80 5.06 23.82
C THR A 120 5.75 4.15 24.58
N ASP A 121 6.47 3.27 23.89
CA ASP A 121 7.44 2.36 24.50
C ASP A 121 8.67 3.11 25.07
N GLU A 122 9.18 4.10 24.35
CA GLU A 122 10.22 5.01 24.83
C GLU A 122 9.77 5.80 26.08
N ASN A 123 8.52 6.27 26.11
CA ASN A 123 7.99 6.98 27.26
C ASN A 123 7.81 6.05 28.48
N ASN A 124 7.30 4.85 28.27
CA ASN A 124 7.14 3.86 29.35
C ASN A 124 8.50 3.43 29.92
N SER A 125 9.48 3.12 29.06
CA SER A 125 10.83 2.73 29.52
C SER A 125 11.52 3.83 30.35
N ARG A 126 11.25 5.11 30.08
CA ARG A 126 11.72 6.24 30.90
C ARG A 126 11.02 6.34 32.25
N LEU A 127 9.72 6.03 32.33
CA LEU A 127 8.93 6.13 33.56
C LEU A 127 9.21 5.01 34.56
N PHE A 128 9.57 3.81 34.08
CA PHE A 128 9.82 2.64 34.95
C PHE A 128 11.28 2.48 35.42
N TRP A 129 12.19 3.39 35.03
CA TRP A 129 13.59 3.44 35.49
C TRP A 129 13.89 4.59 36.47
N LEU A 130 12.84 5.21 37.05
CA LEU A 130 12.88 6.12 38.20
C LEU A 130 12.20 5.44 39.40
#